data_AF-E4U9M7-F1
#
_entry.id   AF-E4U9M7-F1
#
_cell.length_a   1.000
_cell.length_b   1.000
_cell.length_c   1.000
_cell.angle_alpha   90.00
_cell.angle_beta   90.00
_cell.angle_gamma   90.00
#
_symmetry.space_group_name_H-M   'P 1'
#
loop_
_entity.id
_entity.type
_entity.pdbx_description
1 polymer ?
#
loop_
_entity_poly.entity_id
_entity_poly.type
_entity_poly.pdbx_seq_one_letter_code
_entity_poly.pdbx_strand_id
1 'polypeptide(L)'
;MGEAPRLADGLKPRPAEEVLNRLVFRPLGHAVVRLVWGTPIRPEHLVLAHGLLGLAAAGLIGLGHGLAAALLLQLVTVLDNADGQLARARRQVSLLGRYLDSEVDLLVHAALFAALYLRTGDAAGALLGFAILTWVLSLDFNLSALAAGEAGADAPPRPGLEAALARVYAAVFGWQDRAIRAAERALARRLGTSGEAWWPRPFLAFFANLGRTTQFAVLGLALALGRPEAYLGFLQLTVLALPLVYAVRIWHAIRSPR
;
A
#
# COMPACT_ATOMS: atom_id res chain seq x y z
N MET A 1 -12.03 20.75 23.31
CA MET A 1 -11.84 19.61 22.39
C MET A 1 -13.15 18.84 22.33
N GLY A 2 -13.67 18.58 21.13
CA GLY A 2 -14.94 17.87 20.95
C GLY A 2 -14.84 16.37 21.23
N GLU A 3 -15.96 15.67 21.09
CA GLU A 3 -16.07 14.21 21.21
C GLU A 3 -15.04 13.49 20.35
N ALA A 4 -14.61 12.29 20.78
CA ALA A 4 -13.70 11.46 19.99
C ALA A 4 -14.36 11.05 18.66
N PRO A 5 -13.59 10.98 17.56
CA PRO A 5 -14.15 10.66 16.25
C PRO A 5 -14.64 9.22 16.24
N ARG A 6 -15.65 8.94 15.42
CA ARG A 6 -16.07 7.56 15.13
C ARG A 6 -15.16 6.98 14.06
N LEU A 7 -15.07 5.64 14.00
CA LEU A 7 -14.28 4.95 12.98
C LEU A 7 -14.62 5.44 11.57
N ALA A 8 -15.92 5.59 11.27
CA ALA A 8 -16.42 6.04 9.97
C ALA A 8 -15.84 7.40 9.54
N ASP A 9 -15.51 8.28 10.49
CA ASP A 9 -14.98 9.61 10.20
C ASP A 9 -13.53 9.57 9.69
N GLY A 10 -12.82 8.45 9.90
CA GLY A 10 -11.43 8.24 9.47
C GLY A 10 -11.25 7.37 8.23
N LEU A 11 -12.33 6.77 7.69
CA LEU A 11 -12.22 5.80 6.59
C LEU A 11 -12.13 6.48 5.21
N LYS A 12 -11.26 5.95 4.33
CA LYS A 12 -11.30 6.26 2.90
C LYS A 12 -12.25 5.28 2.20
N PRO A 13 -13.27 5.75 1.46
CA PRO A 13 -14.06 4.87 0.59
C PRO A 13 -13.16 4.21 -0.45
N ARG A 14 -13.23 2.89 -0.58
CA ARG A 14 -12.52 2.14 -1.64
C ARG A 14 -13.48 1.21 -2.37
N PRO A 15 -13.33 1.04 -3.71
CA PRO A 15 -14.18 0.13 -4.49
C PRO A 15 -14.14 -1.34 -4.01
N ALA A 16 -12.98 -1.75 -3.49
CA ALA A 16 -12.77 -3.01 -2.81
C ALA A 16 -11.84 -2.80 -1.61
N GLU A 17 -11.94 -3.71 -0.64
CA GLU A 17 -11.20 -3.61 0.61
C GLU A 17 -10.27 -4.80 0.79
N GLU A 18 -9.10 -4.51 1.35
CA GLU A 18 -8.20 -5.50 1.89
C GLU A 18 -8.82 -6.11 3.15
N VAL A 19 -9.07 -7.42 3.14
CA VAL A 19 -9.87 -8.10 4.18
C VAL A 19 -9.16 -8.01 5.53
N LEU A 20 -7.86 -8.32 5.55
CA LEU A 20 -7.07 -8.28 6.77
C LEU A 20 -7.01 -6.88 7.38
N ASN A 21 -6.80 -5.87 6.53
CA ASN A 21 -6.82 -4.47 6.92
C ASN A 21 -8.16 -4.09 7.55
N ARG A 22 -9.28 -4.41 6.90
CA ARG A 22 -10.62 -4.10 7.41
C ARG A 22 -10.91 -4.74 8.76
N LEU A 23 -10.61 -6.03 8.90
CA LEU A 23 -11.03 -6.80 10.07
C LEU A 23 -10.15 -6.54 11.29
N VAL A 24 -8.85 -6.29 11.09
CA VAL A 24 -7.87 -6.22 12.18
C VAL A 24 -7.27 -4.83 12.31
N PHE A 25 -6.62 -4.34 11.26
CA PHE A 25 -5.76 -3.16 11.37
C PHE A 25 -6.50 -1.84 11.38
N ARG A 26 -7.66 -1.72 10.72
CA ARG A 26 -8.49 -0.51 10.78
C ARG A 26 -9.06 -0.25 12.18
N PRO A 27 -9.69 -1.23 12.85
CA PRO A 27 -10.11 -1.07 14.24
C PRO A 27 -8.95 -0.71 15.18
N LEU A 28 -7.79 -1.36 15.03
CA LEU A 28 -6.61 -1.08 15.86
C LEU A 28 -6.04 0.31 15.59
N GLY A 29 -5.93 0.72 14.32
CA GLY A 29 -5.52 2.07 13.94
C GLY A 29 -6.49 3.12 14.49
N HIS A 30 -7.79 2.83 14.50
CA HIS A 30 -8.77 3.74 15.10
C HIS A 30 -8.64 3.85 16.62
N ALA A 31 -8.30 2.76 17.31
CA ALA A 31 -7.96 2.82 18.72
C ALA A 31 -6.80 3.79 18.97
N VAL A 32 -5.75 3.75 18.13
CA VAL A 32 -4.65 4.73 18.18
C VAL A 32 -5.15 6.15 17.93
N VAL A 33 -6.00 6.38 16.91
CA VAL A 33 -6.61 7.70 16.63
C VAL A 33 -7.33 8.24 17.86
N ARG A 34 -8.12 7.41 18.54
CA ARG A 34 -8.82 7.80 19.77
C ARG A 34 -7.87 8.17 20.90
N LEU A 35 -6.78 7.42 21.07
CA LEU A 35 -5.76 7.71 22.08
C LEU A 35 -5.07 9.06 21.82
N VAL A 36 -4.76 9.38 20.57
CA VAL A 36 -4.03 10.61 20.21
C VAL A 36 -4.94 11.80 19.89
N TRP A 37 -6.26 11.61 19.83
CA TRP A 37 -7.23 12.63 19.39
C TRP A 37 -7.09 13.97 20.12
N GLY A 38 -6.78 13.91 21.41
CA GLY A 38 -6.63 15.09 22.25
C GLY A 38 -5.23 15.67 22.36
N THR A 39 -4.27 15.13 21.62
CA THR A 39 -2.85 15.48 21.72
C THR A 39 -2.43 16.36 20.52
N PRO A 40 -1.30 17.09 20.61
CA PRO A 40 -0.76 17.86 19.48
C PRO A 40 -0.12 16.99 18.39
N ILE A 41 -0.18 15.66 18.50
CA ILE A 41 0.36 14.73 17.50
C ILE A 41 -0.34 14.95 16.16
N ARG A 42 0.43 15.19 15.10
CA ARG A 42 -0.07 15.36 13.72
C ARG A 42 0.01 14.04 12.94
N PRO A 43 -0.77 13.87 11.86
CA PRO A 43 -0.67 12.69 11.00
C PRO A 43 0.76 12.42 10.53
N GLU A 44 1.52 13.45 10.16
CA GLU A 44 2.90 13.32 9.71
C GLU A 44 3.84 12.76 10.80
N HIS A 45 3.53 12.97 12.10
CA HIS A 45 4.31 12.36 13.17
C HIS A 45 4.09 10.84 13.24
N LEU A 46 2.88 10.37 12.95
CA LEU A 46 2.58 8.95 12.86
C LEU A 46 3.27 8.33 11.64
N VAL A 47 3.33 9.07 10.53
CA VAL A 47 4.09 8.67 9.33
C VAL A 47 5.56 8.40 9.65
N LEU A 48 6.20 9.39 10.28
CA LEU A 48 7.60 9.25 10.69
C LEU A 48 7.80 8.13 11.73
N ALA A 49 6.86 7.96 12.66
CA ALA A 49 6.94 6.92 13.67
C ALA A 49 6.89 5.52 13.06
N HIS A 50 5.91 5.23 12.19
CA HIS A 50 5.84 3.91 11.55
C HIS A 50 7.00 3.70 10.57
N GLY A 51 7.51 4.75 9.94
CA GLY A 51 8.73 4.73 9.13
C GLY A 51 9.95 4.27 9.92
N LEU A 52 10.22 4.91 11.06
CA LEU A 52 11.33 4.55 11.95
C LEU A 52 11.20 3.11 12.47
N LEU A 53 10.00 2.69 12.85
CA LEU A 53 9.76 1.31 13.29
C LEU A 53 9.92 0.30 12.15
N GLY A 54 9.57 0.67 10.91
CA GLY A 54 9.81 -0.15 9.73
C GLY A 54 11.30 -0.34 9.45
N LEU A 55 12.10 0.73 9.56
CA LEU A 55 13.57 0.64 9.46
C LEU A 55 14.17 -0.20 10.61
N ALA A 56 13.65 -0.06 11.83
CA ALA A 56 14.06 -0.91 12.95
C ALA A 56 13.70 -2.38 12.71
N ALA A 57 12.53 -2.67 12.12
CA ALA A 57 12.16 -4.02 11.73
C ALA A 57 13.12 -4.61 10.68
N ALA A 58 13.51 -3.82 9.67
CA ALA A 58 14.55 -4.21 8.72
C ALA A 58 15.89 -4.53 9.42
N GLY A 59 16.31 -3.71 10.38
CA GLY A 59 17.49 -3.98 11.21
C GLY A 59 17.38 -5.31 11.97
N LEU A 60 16.22 -5.58 12.60
CA LEU A 60 15.96 -6.84 13.30
C LEU A 60 16.00 -8.06 12.35
N ILE A 61 15.50 -7.94 11.12
CA ILE A 61 15.61 -8.99 10.10
C ILE A 61 17.09 -9.27 9.79
N GLY A 62 17.88 -8.22 9.54
CA GLY A 62 19.31 -8.35 9.25
C GLY A 62 20.11 -8.99 10.39
N LEU A 63 19.72 -8.70 11.64
CA LEU A 63 20.30 -9.32 12.85
C LEU A 63 19.74 -10.73 13.15
N GLY A 64 18.85 -11.27 12.32
CA GLY A 64 18.27 -12.60 12.50
C GLY A 64 17.15 -12.70 13.55
N HIS A 65 16.64 -11.58 14.05
CA HIS A 65 15.58 -11.52 15.07
C HIS A 65 14.18 -11.58 14.43
N GLY A 66 13.89 -12.65 13.70
CA GLY A 66 12.71 -12.78 12.84
C GLY A 66 11.37 -12.56 13.54
N LEU A 67 11.16 -13.16 14.72
CA LEU A 67 9.91 -13.01 15.48
C LEU A 67 9.68 -11.57 15.95
N ALA A 68 10.73 -10.91 16.45
CA ALA A 68 10.65 -9.52 16.89
C ALA A 68 10.34 -8.59 15.70
N ALA A 69 10.99 -8.80 14.55
CA ALA A 69 10.69 -8.08 13.32
C ALA A 69 9.24 -8.31 12.85
N ALA A 70 8.76 -9.55 12.91
CA ALA A 70 7.39 -9.90 12.51
C ALA A 70 6.33 -9.15 13.34
N LEU A 71 6.49 -9.12 14.66
CA LEU A 71 5.61 -8.40 15.57
C LEU A 71 5.69 -6.88 15.34
N LEU A 72 6.90 -6.36 15.14
CA LEU A 72 7.12 -4.95 14.89
C LEU A 72 6.47 -4.48 13.58
N LEU A 73 6.52 -5.30 12.52
CA LEU A 73 5.81 -5.01 11.26
C LEU A 73 4.30 -4.90 11.44
N GLN A 74 3.70 -5.70 12.34
CA GLN A 74 2.25 -5.56 12.62
C GLN A 74 1.96 -4.23 13.32
N LEU A 75 2.83 -3.79 14.24
CA LEU A 75 2.70 -2.47 14.87
C LEU A 75 2.87 -1.35 13.84
N VAL A 76 3.81 -1.47 12.90
CA VAL A 76 3.97 -0.53 11.78
C VAL A 76 2.66 -0.41 11.02
N THR A 77 2.02 -1.54 10.65
CA THR A 77 0.74 -1.53 9.95
C THR A 77 -0.39 -0.87 10.76
N VAL A 78 -0.43 -1.04 12.09
CA VAL A 78 -1.41 -0.36 12.94
C VAL A 78 -1.24 1.17 12.88
N LEU A 79 0.00 1.65 12.98
CA LEU A 79 0.29 3.10 12.99
C LEU A 79 0.08 3.74 11.62
N ASP A 80 0.46 3.05 10.55
CA ASP A 80 0.17 3.42 9.16
C ASP A 80 -1.35 3.61 8.93
N ASN A 81 -2.16 2.69 9.44
CA ASN A 81 -3.62 2.86 9.37
C ASN A 81 -4.11 4.06 10.20
N ALA A 82 -3.41 4.38 11.29
CA ALA A 82 -3.78 5.47 12.18
C ALA A 82 -3.47 6.86 11.60
N ASP A 83 -2.40 7.04 10.81
CA ASP A 83 -2.08 8.36 10.23
C ASP A 83 -3.17 8.87 9.29
N GLY A 84 -3.64 8.03 8.37
CA GLY A 84 -4.61 8.41 7.36
C GLY A 84 -5.98 8.56 7.98
N GLN A 85 -6.30 7.74 8.99
CA GLN A 85 -7.51 7.90 9.78
C GLN A 85 -7.49 9.19 10.60
N LEU A 86 -6.36 9.53 11.23
CA LEU A 86 -6.21 10.78 11.99
C LEU A 86 -6.31 11.99 11.06
N ALA A 87 -5.66 11.95 9.90
CA ALA A 87 -5.72 13.00 8.90
C ALA A 87 -7.15 13.27 8.44
N ARG A 88 -7.93 12.22 8.16
CA ARG A 88 -9.34 12.36 7.73
C ARG A 88 -10.23 12.84 8.88
N ALA A 89 -10.11 12.22 10.05
CA ALA A 89 -10.89 12.59 11.23
C ALA A 89 -10.67 14.06 11.64
N ARG A 90 -9.43 14.57 11.51
CA ARG A 90 -9.10 15.98 11.78
C ARG A 90 -9.27 16.92 10.59
N ARG A 91 -9.66 16.41 9.41
CA ARG A 91 -9.69 17.17 8.15
C ARG A 91 -8.35 17.83 7.81
N GLN A 92 -7.26 17.14 8.11
CA GLN A 92 -5.87 17.51 7.87
C GLN A 92 -5.23 16.71 6.72
N VAL A 93 -6.04 16.17 5.80
CA VAL A 93 -5.53 15.52 4.59
C VAL A 93 -4.74 16.55 3.77
N SER A 94 -3.47 16.24 3.47
CA SER A 94 -2.53 17.14 2.82
C SER A 94 -1.69 16.42 1.76
N LEU A 95 -1.22 17.16 0.75
CA LEU A 95 -0.27 16.62 -0.24
C LEU A 95 1.08 16.29 0.39
N LEU A 96 1.53 17.13 1.33
CA LEU A 96 2.73 16.85 2.12
C LEU A 96 2.63 15.48 2.81
N GLY A 97 1.55 15.22 3.54
CA GLY A 97 1.33 13.95 4.22
C GLY A 97 1.30 12.78 3.24
N ARG A 98 0.58 12.92 2.12
CA ARG A 98 0.51 11.87 1.07
C ARG A 98 1.88 11.52 0.50
N TYR A 99 2.67 12.51 0.10
CA TYR A 99 3.98 12.25 -0.49
C TYR A 99 4.97 11.77 0.57
N LEU A 100 4.94 12.34 1.78
CA LEU A 100 5.79 11.88 2.88
C LEU A 100 5.58 10.40 3.18
N ASP A 101 4.32 9.97 3.29
CA ASP A 101 3.93 8.58 3.50
C ASP A 101 4.48 7.66 2.39
N SER A 102 4.24 8.02 1.12
CA SER A 102 4.72 7.24 -0.03
C SER A 102 6.26 7.11 -0.08
N GLU A 103 6.99 8.19 0.25
CA GLU A 103 8.46 8.15 0.26
C GLU A 103 9.02 7.37 1.45
N VAL A 104 8.44 7.54 2.65
CA VAL A 104 8.81 6.76 3.84
C VAL A 104 8.59 5.28 3.59
N ASP A 105 7.49 4.92 2.95
CA ASP A 105 7.18 3.54 2.57
C ASP A 105 8.18 2.95 1.61
N LEU A 106 8.54 3.69 0.56
CA LEU A 106 9.56 3.25 -0.39
C LEU A 106 10.89 2.96 0.33
N LEU A 107 11.30 3.83 1.24
CA LEU A 107 12.52 3.65 2.04
C LEU A 107 12.43 2.42 2.95
N VAL A 108 11.31 2.22 3.64
CA VAL A 108 11.07 1.05 4.49
C VAL A 108 11.10 -0.23 3.65
N HIS A 109 10.42 -0.27 2.52
CA HIS A 109 10.45 -1.42 1.62
C HIS A 109 11.88 -1.71 1.14
N ALA A 110 12.62 -0.70 0.67
CA ALA A 110 14.01 -0.87 0.24
C ALA A 110 14.88 -1.45 1.37
N ALA A 111 14.73 -0.95 2.60
CA ALA A 111 15.44 -1.46 3.77
C ALA A 111 15.06 -2.91 4.10
N LEU A 112 13.77 -3.26 4.05
CA LEU A 112 13.29 -4.63 4.28
C LEU A 112 13.87 -5.62 3.26
N PHE A 113 13.90 -5.25 1.97
CA PHE A 113 14.49 -6.10 0.95
C PHE A 113 16.01 -6.19 1.03
N ALA A 114 16.70 -5.11 1.41
CA ALA A 114 18.12 -5.18 1.73
C ALA A 114 18.39 -6.15 2.90
N ALA A 115 17.57 -6.10 3.94
CA ALA A 115 17.69 -7.03 5.07
C ALA A 115 17.37 -8.49 4.68
N LEU A 116 16.38 -8.72 3.81
CA LEU A 116 16.09 -10.04 3.26
C LEU A 116 17.27 -10.58 2.43
N TYR A 117 17.90 -9.74 1.61
CA TYR A 117 19.14 -10.11 0.92
C TYR A 117 20.23 -10.52 1.92
N LEU A 118 20.51 -9.70 2.93
CA LEU A 118 21.52 -10.02 3.95
C LEU A 118 21.23 -11.34 4.67
N ARG A 119 19.94 -11.66 4.87
CA ARG A 119 19.51 -12.86 5.60
C ARG A 119 19.51 -14.14 4.76
N THR A 120 19.27 -14.02 3.46
CA THR A 120 19.07 -15.15 2.53
C THR A 120 20.25 -15.37 1.57
N GLY A 121 21.05 -14.33 1.32
CA GLY A 121 22.06 -14.31 0.26
C GLY A 121 21.49 -14.15 -1.16
N ASP A 122 20.16 -14.14 -1.32
CA ASP A 122 19.49 -14.10 -2.63
C ASP A 122 19.27 -12.66 -3.11
N ALA A 123 20.32 -12.08 -3.72
CA ALA A 123 20.26 -10.73 -4.27
C ALA A 123 19.22 -10.60 -5.39
N ALA A 124 19.12 -11.62 -6.25
CA ALA A 124 18.19 -11.62 -7.38
C ALA A 124 16.75 -11.65 -6.88
N GLY A 125 16.42 -12.58 -5.96
CA GLY A 125 15.10 -12.67 -5.36
C GLY A 125 14.71 -11.42 -4.58
N ALA A 126 15.64 -10.80 -3.85
CA ALA A 126 15.37 -9.55 -3.14
C ALA A 126 15.08 -8.38 -4.09
N LEU A 127 15.90 -8.18 -5.13
CA LEU A 127 15.68 -7.12 -6.12
C LEU A 127 14.40 -7.32 -6.92
N LEU A 128 14.16 -8.56 -7.40
CA LEU A 128 12.92 -8.91 -8.10
C LEU A 128 11.71 -8.74 -7.18
N GLY A 129 11.78 -9.23 -5.94
CA GLY A 129 10.71 -9.08 -4.96
C GLY A 129 10.38 -7.61 -4.67
N PHE A 130 11.40 -6.75 -4.55
CA PHE A 130 11.19 -5.31 -4.36
C PHE A 130 10.49 -4.67 -5.56
N ALA A 131 10.93 -4.99 -6.78
CA ALA A 131 10.30 -4.51 -8.00
C ALA A 131 8.85 -5.00 -8.14
N ILE A 132 8.59 -6.27 -7.81
CA ILE A 132 7.26 -6.88 -7.83
C ILE A 132 6.34 -6.21 -6.82
N LEU A 133 6.78 -6.04 -5.57
CA LEU A 133 5.99 -5.40 -4.53
C LEU A 133 5.62 -3.97 -4.96
N THR A 134 6.61 -3.20 -5.40
CA THR A 134 6.40 -1.82 -5.89
C THR A 134 5.36 -1.78 -7.01
N TRP A 135 5.46 -2.71 -7.96
CA TRP A 135 4.52 -2.81 -9.08
C TRP A 135 3.11 -3.20 -8.64
N VAL A 136 2.98 -4.19 -7.77
CA VAL A 136 1.69 -4.68 -7.26
C VAL A 136 0.97 -3.60 -6.44
N LEU A 137 1.70 -2.89 -5.58
CA LEU A 137 1.14 -1.77 -4.82
C LEU A 137 0.72 -0.61 -5.75
N SER A 138 1.52 -0.32 -6.78
CA SER A 138 1.16 0.67 -7.81
C SER A 138 -0.08 0.24 -8.60
N LEU A 139 -0.24 -1.06 -8.91
CA LEU A 139 -1.45 -1.58 -9.54
C LEU A 139 -2.68 -1.38 -8.64
N ASP A 140 -2.64 -1.81 -7.38
CA ASP A 140 -3.76 -1.60 -6.44
C ASP A 140 -4.16 -0.12 -6.36
N PHE A 141 -3.19 0.77 -6.16
CA PHE A 141 -3.42 2.21 -6.06
C PHE A 141 -4.11 2.76 -7.31
N ASN A 142 -3.56 2.49 -8.51
CA ASN A 142 -4.08 3.06 -9.75
C ASN A 142 -5.41 2.43 -10.18
N LEU A 143 -5.59 1.12 -10.01
CA LEU A 143 -6.84 0.43 -10.33
C LEU A 143 -7.96 0.91 -9.40
N SER A 144 -7.69 1.04 -8.10
CA SER A 144 -8.63 1.61 -7.13
C SER A 144 -9.03 3.04 -7.49
N ALA A 145 -8.06 3.88 -7.85
CA ALA A 145 -8.30 5.28 -8.23
C ALA A 145 -9.16 5.38 -9.51
N LEU A 146 -8.82 4.60 -10.55
CA LEU A 146 -9.58 4.58 -11.80
C LEU A 146 -11.02 4.07 -11.61
N ALA A 147 -11.20 3.01 -10.82
CA ALA A 147 -12.53 2.47 -10.51
C ALA A 147 -13.38 3.44 -9.67
N ALA A 148 -12.74 4.25 -8.81
CA ALA A 148 -13.40 5.31 -8.05
C ALA A 148 -13.67 6.60 -8.87
N GLY A 149 -13.23 6.66 -10.13
CA GLY A 149 -13.37 7.86 -10.96
C GLY A 149 -12.43 9.01 -10.58
N GLU A 150 -11.37 8.74 -9.80
CA GLU A 150 -10.39 9.76 -9.42
C GLU A 150 -9.55 10.17 -10.66
N ALA A 151 -9.79 11.39 -11.16
CA ALA A 151 -8.96 12.00 -12.19
C ALA A 151 -7.59 12.30 -11.58
N GLY A 152 -6.58 11.52 -11.95
CA GLY A 152 -5.26 11.45 -11.30
C GLY A 152 -4.36 12.68 -11.41
N ALA A 153 -4.91 13.89 -11.33
CA ALA A 153 -4.15 15.12 -11.15
C ALA A 153 -4.41 15.64 -9.73
N ASP A 154 -3.44 15.45 -8.85
CA ASP A 154 -3.39 16.18 -7.59
C ASP A 154 -3.29 17.69 -7.86
N ALA A 155 -3.72 18.51 -6.91
CA ALA A 155 -3.41 19.93 -6.93
C ALA A 155 -1.88 20.13 -7.03
N PRO A 156 -1.40 21.23 -7.66
CA PRO A 156 0.03 21.49 -7.75
C PRO A 156 0.65 21.59 -6.35
N PRO A 157 1.78 20.91 -6.10
CA PRO A 157 2.40 20.89 -4.78
C PRO A 157 2.94 22.27 -4.41
N ARG A 158 2.82 22.62 -3.13
CA ARG A 158 3.38 23.85 -2.57
C ARG A 158 4.91 23.83 -2.64
N PRO A 159 5.56 25.00 -2.82
CA PRO A 159 7.02 25.09 -2.80
C PRO A 159 7.64 24.55 -1.50
N GLY A 160 8.89 24.10 -1.57
CA GLY A 160 9.63 23.55 -0.44
C GLY A 160 9.57 22.02 -0.38
N LEU A 161 9.40 21.47 0.83
CA LEU A 161 9.45 20.02 1.07
C LEU A 161 8.38 19.26 0.29
N GLU A 162 7.16 19.80 0.21
CA GLU A 162 6.05 19.17 -0.52
C GLU A 162 6.39 18.98 -2.02
N ALA A 163 6.87 20.04 -2.69
CA ALA A 163 7.35 19.95 -4.07
C ALA A 163 8.58 19.05 -4.24
N ALA A 164 9.47 18.99 -3.25
CA ALA A 164 10.62 18.09 -3.29
C ALA A 164 10.19 16.63 -3.27
N LEU A 165 9.33 16.23 -2.32
CA LEU A 165 8.79 14.88 -2.22
C LEU A 165 7.96 14.52 -3.47
N ALA A 166 7.12 15.44 -3.96
CA ALA A 166 6.36 15.22 -5.18
C ALA A 166 7.25 14.92 -6.40
N ARG A 167 8.43 15.53 -6.50
CA ARG A 167 9.40 15.23 -7.58
C ARG A 167 10.01 13.84 -7.43
N VAL A 168 10.33 13.41 -6.21
CA VAL A 168 10.82 12.04 -5.96
C VAL A 168 9.75 11.04 -6.35
N TYR A 169 8.51 11.25 -5.89
CA TYR A 169 7.37 10.42 -6.25
C TYR A 169 7.20 10.34 -7.77
N ALA A 170 7.24 11.48 -8.46
CA ALA A 170 7.09 11.54 -9.91
C ALA A 170 8.21 10.79 -10.66
N ALA A 171 9.43 10.78 -10.12
CA ALA A 171 10.56 10.06 -10.68
C ALA A 171 10.46 8.54 -10.46
N VAL A 172 10.00 8.09 -9.28
CA VAL A 172 9.93 6.67 -8.93
C VAL A 172 8.63 6.01 -9.41
N PHE A 173 7.49 6.63 -9.09
CA PHE A 173 6.16 6.07 -9.36
C PHE A 173 5.48 6.72 -10.56
N GLY A 174 5.81 7.98 -10.88
CA GLY A 174 5.06 8.74 -11.88
C GLY A 174 5.04 8.12 -13.28
N TRP A 175 6.11 7.42 -13.70
CA TRP A 175 6.11 6.68 -14.96
C TRP A 175 5.27 5.38 -14.88
N GLN A 176 5.28 4.68 -13.73
CA GLN A 176 4.47 3.49 -13.47
C GLN A 176 2.98 3.84 -13.51
N ASP A 177 2.60 4.89 -12.79
CA ASP A 177 1.23 5.41 -12.72
C ASP A 177 0.71 5.77 -14.12
N ARG A 178 1.52 6.49 -14.91
CA ARG A 178 1.18 6.83 -16.29
C ARG A 178 1.04 5.59 -17.17
N ALA A 179 1.96 4.63 -17.07
CA ALA A 179 1.93 3.40 -17.85
C ALA A 179 0.69 2.56 -17.55
N ILE A 180 0.41 2.31 -16.26
CA ILE A 180 -0.76 1.54 -15.81
C ILE A 180 -2.05 2.23 -16.29
N ARG A 181 -2.20 3.54 -16.03
CA ARG A 181 -3.41 4.27 -16.43
C ARG A 181 -3.59 4.32 -17.94
N ALA A 182 -2.50 4.48 -18.70
CA ALA A 182 -2.56 4.47 -20.16
C ALA A 182 -2.97 3.09 -20.69
N ALA A 183 -2.39 2.01 -20.16
CA ALA A 183 -2.71 0.64 -20.53
C ALA A 183 -4.18 0.31 -20.23
N GLU A 184 -4.66 0.62 -19.03
CA GLU A 184 -6.05 0.37 -18.63
C GLU A 184 -7.05 1.14 -19.50
N ARG A 185 -6.80 2.43 -19.78
CA ARG A 185 -7.66 3.23 -20.66
C ARG A 185 -7.61 2.76 -22.11
N ALA A 186 -6.44 2.31 -22.59
CA ALA A 186 -6.32 1.76 -23.94
C ALA A 186 -7.10 0.45 -24.09
N LEU A 187 -7.00 -0.43 -23.10
CA LEU A 187 -7.69 -1.71 -23.11
C LEU A 187 -9.22 -1.55 -22.97
N ALA A 188 -9.68 -0.67 -22.08
CA ALA A 188 -11.10 -0.33 -21.93
C ALA A 188 -11.69 0.21 -23.25
N ARG A 189 -10.98 1.15 -23.90
CA ARG A 189 -11.38 1.70 -25.21
C ARG A 189 -11.42 0.64 -26.30
N ARG A 190 -10.42 -0.25 -26.34
CA ARG A 190 -10.34 -1.33 -27.34
C ARG A 190 -11.50 -2.33 -27.20
N LEU A 191 -11.90 -2.62 -25.97
CA LEU A 191 -12.99 -3.56 -25.68
C LEU A 191 -14.38 -2.89 -25.69
N GLY A 192 -14.45 -1.56 -25.73
CA GLY A 192 -15.70 -0.81 -25.73
C GLY A 192 -16.50 -1.00 -24.44
N THR A 193 -15.82 -1.12 -23.30
CA THR A 193 -16.41 -1.40 -21.99
C THR A 193 -16.04 -0.32 -20.98
N SER A 194 -16.91 -0.08 -19.99
CA SER A 194 -16.71 0.92 -18.94
C SER A 194 -17.52 0.57 -17.70
N GLY A 195 -17.40 1.36 -16.63
CA GLY A 195 -18.18 1.19 -15.41
C GLY A 195 -17.92 -0.16 -14.72
N GLU A 196 -18.97 -0.75 -14.14
CA GLU A 196 -18.88 -1.99 -13.37
C GLU A 196 -18.43 -3.21 -14.19
N ALA A 197 -18.78 -3.24 -15.49
CA ALA A 197 -18.34 -4.31 -16.39
C ALA A 197 -16.80 -4.30 -16.58
N TRP A 198 -16.18 -3.12 -16.49
CA TRP A 198 -14.72 -2.97 -16.57
C TRP A 198 -14.03 -3.11 -15.22
N TRP A 199 -14.74 -2.77 -14.14
CA TRP A 199 -14.24 -2.76 -12.77
C TRP A 199 -14.95 -3.78 -11.86
N PRO A 200 -14.96 -5.09 -12.19
CA PRO A 200 -15.67 -6.07 -11.40
C PRO A 200 -15.06 -6.18 -9.99
N ARG A 201 -15.92 -6.24 -8.97
CA ARG A 201 -15.48 -6.24 -7.55
C ARG A 201 -14.48 -7.37 -7.23
N PRO A 202 -14.62 -8.62 -7.72
CA PRO A 202 -13.62 -9.66 -7.47
C PRO A 202 -12.22 -9.33 -8.00
N PHE A 203 -12.13 -8.65 -9.15
CA PHE A 203 -10.85 -8.20 -9.71
C PHE A 203 -10.19 -7.15 -8.82
N LEU A 204 -10.95 -6.14 -8.40
CA LEU A 204 -10.43 -5.11 -7.49
C LEU A 204 -10.08 -5.68 -6.11
N ALA A 205 -10.87 -6.63 -5.61
CA ALA A 205 -10.62 -7.29 -4.34
C ALA A 205 -9.33 -8.13 -4.36
N PHE A 206 -8.99 -8.75 -5.49
CA PHE A 206 -7.71 -9.45 -5.64
C PHE A 206 -6.52 -8.51 -5.42
N PHE A 207 -6.48 -7.36 -6.10
CA PHE A 207 -5.41 -6.37 -5.93
C PHE A 207 -5.41 -5.74 -4.53
N ALA A 208 -6.59 -5.42 -3.98
CA ALA A 208 -6.69 -4.89 -2.63
C ALA A 208 -6.12 -5.87 -1.59
N ASN A 209 -6.32 -7.18 -1.76
CA ASN A 209 -5.77 -8.19 -0.86
C ASN A 209 -4.30 -8.55 -1.12
N LEU A 210 -3.67 -7.96 -2.14
CA LEU A 210 -2.22 -7.93 -2.30
C LEU A 210 -1.60 -6.61 -1.78
N GLY A 211 -2.42 -5.79 -1.12
CA GLY A 211 -2.03 -4.52 -0.52
C GLY A 211 -1.02 -4.68 0.62
N ARG A 212 -0.52 -3.53 1.09
CA ARG A 212 0.61 -3.47 2.04
C ARG A 212 0.36 -4.24 3.34
N THR A 213 -0.88 -4.25 3.85
CA THR A 213 -1.19 -4.94 5.11
C THR A 213 -0.99 -6.45 4.98
N THR A 214 -1.48 -7.06 3.89
CA THR A 214 -1.28 -8.47 3.58
C THR A 214 0.20 -8.75 3.36
N GLN A 215 0.93 -7.88 2.63
CA GLN A 215 2.35 -8.08 2.37
C GLN A 215 3.17 -8.12 3.67
N PHE A 216 2.91 -7.19 4.60
CA PHE A 216 3.58 -7.19 5.91
C PHE A 216 3.16 -8.35 6.80
N ALA A 217 1.92 -8.82 6.71
CA ALA A 217 1.47 -10.01 7.42
C ALA A 217 2.13 -11.30 6.87
N VAL A 218 2.22 -11.46 5.56
CA VAL A 218 2.89 -12.61 4.93
C VAL A 218 4.39 -12.59 5.18
N LEU A 219 5.04 -11.42 5.07
CA LEU A 219 6.44 -11.26 5.47
C LEU A 219 6.64 -11.59 6.95
N GLY A 220 5.78 -11.06 7.83
CA GLY A 220 5.81 -11.35 9.27
C GLY A 220 5.68 -12.85 9.57
N LEU A 221 4.76 -13.54 8.88
CA LEU A 221 4.60 -14.98 9.03
C LEU A 221 5.86 -15.74 8.56
N ALA A 222 6.41 -15.39 7.41
CA ALA A 222 7.64 -15.99 6.90
C ALA A 222 8.82 -15.80 7.89
N LEU A 223 8.95 -14.61 8.47
CA LEU A 223 9.97 -14.29 9.47
C LEU A 223 9.76 -15.05 10.79
N ALA A 224 8.52 -15.14 11.28
CA ALA A 224 8.18 -15.87 12.51
C ALA A 224 8.44 -17.38 12.38
N LEU A 225 8.26 -17.93 11.18
CA LEU A 225 8.58 -19.32 10.84
C LEU A 225 10.07 -19.56 10.54
N GLY A 226 10.91 -18.52 10.59
CA GLY A 226 12.34 -18.62 10.30
C GLY A 226 12.65 -18.89 8.83
N ARG A 227 11.73 -18.58 7.92
CA ARG A 227 11.82 -18.83 6.46
C ARG A 227 11.64 -17.55 5.64
N PRO A 228 12.53 -16.55 5.78
CA PRO A 228 12.45 -15.29 5.03
C PRO A 228 12.42 -15.49 3.49
N GLU A 229 13.07 -16.53 2.97
CA GLU A 229 13.06 -16.90 1.56
C GLU A 229 11.65 -17.25 1.03
N ALA A 230 10.76 -17.74 1.89
CA ALA A 230 9.38 -18.06 1.50
C ALA A 230 8.60 -16.81 1.06
N TYR A 231 8.92 -15.64 1.63
CA TYR A 231 8.30 -14.38 1.21
C TYR A 231 8.76 -13.95 -0.19
N LEU A 232 10.05 -14.14 -0.53
CA LEU A 232 10.55 -13.86 -1.88
C LEU A 232 9.87 -14.78 -2.91
N GLY A 233 9.72 -16.07 -2.59
CA GLY A 233 8.97 -17.01 -3.42
C GLY A 233 7.49 -16.63 -3.59
N PHE A 234 6.83 -16.20 -2.51
CA PHE A 234 5.45 -15.72 -2.54
C PHE A 234 5.25 -14.54 -3.51
N LEU A 235 6.15 -13.56 -3.50
CA LEU A 235 6.10 -12.42 -4.42
C LEU A 235 6.25 -12.88 -5.88
N GLN A 236 7.17 -13.78 -6.16
CA GLN A 236 7.36 -14.32 -7.52
C GLN A 236 6.10 -15.06 -8.01
N LEU A 237 5.48 -15.88 -7.15
CA LEU A 237 4.21 -16.54 -7.46
C LEU A 237 3.07 -15.55 -7.72
N THR A 238 3.07 -14.41 -7.02
CA THR A 238 2.06 -13.36 -7.21
C THR A 238 2.09 -12.82 -8.64
N VAL A 239 3.28 -12.63 -9.24
CA VAL A 239 3.41 -12.19 -10.63
C VAL A 239 2.79 -13.18 -11.60
N LEU A 240 2.96 -14.48 -11.37
CA LEU A 240 2.41 -15.53 -12.23
C LEU A 240 0.87 -15.56 -12.21
N ALA A 241 0.25 -15.09 -11.13
CA ALA A 241 -1.21 -15.00 -11.02
C ALA A 241 -1.80 -13.79 -11.78
N LEU A 242 -1.02 -12.71 -12.00
CA LEU A 242 -1.54 -11.48 -12.61
C LEU A 242 -2.11 -11.68 -14.02
N PRO A 243 -1.45 -12.39 -14.96
CA PRO A 243 -2.00 -12.62 -16.30
C PRO A 243 -3.33 -13.38 -16.26
N LEU A 244 -3.46 -14.35 -15.36
CA LEU A 244 -4.68 -15.13 -15.20
C LEU A 244 -5.83 -14.25 -14.72
N VAL A 245 -5.61 -13.44 -13.69
CA VAL A 245 -6.62 -12.50 -13.16
C VAL A 245 -7.06 -11.50 -14.23
N TYR A 246 -6.11 -10.99 -15.01
CA TYR A 246 -6.40 -10.11 -16.15
C TYR A 246 -7.19 -10.81 -17.27
N ALA A 247 -6.83 -12.05 -17.62
CA ALA A 247 -7.54 -12.84 -18.62
C ALA A 247 -8.99 -13.13 -18.20
N VAL A 248 -9.21 -13.49 -16.94
CA VAL A 248 -10.54 -13.69 -16.37
C VAL A 248 -11.36 -12.39 -16.42
N ARG A 249 -10.76 -11.24 -16.05
CA ARG A 249 -11.43 -9.93 -16.18
C ARG A 249 -11.83 -9.63 -17.63
N ILE A 250 -10.91 -9.79 -18.57
CA ILE A 250 -11.16 -9.51 -20.00
C ILE A 250 -12.27 -10.40 -20.54
N TRP A 251 -12.24 -11.69 -20.19
CA TRP A 251 -13.28 -12.65 -20.57
C TRP A 251 -14.67 -12.23 -20.03
N HIS A 252 -14.76 -11.80 -18.77
CA HIS A 252 -15.99 -11.26 -18.19
C HIS A 252 -16.46 -9.98 -18.88
N ALA A 253 -15.54 -9.07 -19.19
CA ALA A 253 -15.85 -7.80 -19.83
C ALA A 253 -16.42 -8.00 -21.25
N ILE A 254 -15.95 -9.00 -22.00
CA ILE A 254 -16.46 -9.35 -23.34
C ILE A 254 -17.87 -9.95 -23.27
N ARG A 255 -18.18 -10.70 -22.20
CA ARG A 255 -19.45 -11.42 -22.03
C ARG A 255 -20.56 -10.61 -21.35
N SER A 256 -20.21 -9.50 -20.70
CA SER A 256 -21.21 -8.67 -20.02
C SER A 256 -22.07 -7.93 -21.06
N PRO A 257 -23.41 -7.92 -20.93
CA PRO A 257 -24.27 -7.18 -21.86
C PRO A 257 -23.91 -5.69 -21.85
N ARG A 258 -23.88 -5.10 -23.05
CA ARG A 258 -23.56 -3.68 -23.27
C ARG A 258 -24.67 -2.76 -22.81
#